data_AF-A0A954YXY0-F1
#
_entry.id   AF-A0A954YXY0-F1
#
_cell.length_a   1.000
_cell.length_b   1.000
_cell.length_c   1.000
_cell.angle_alpha   90.00
_cell.angle_beta   90.00
_cell.angle_gamma   90.00
#
_symmetry.space_group_name_H-M   'P 1'
#
loop_
_entity.id
_entity.type
_entity.pdbx_description
1 polymer ?
#
loop_
_entity_poly.entity_id
_entity_poly.type
_entity_poly.pdbx_seq_one_letter_code
_entity_poly.pdbx_strand_id
1 'polypeptide(L)'
;MAETQDKVAIKCQCGGKFRVPAAARGKRIKCPKCGQPLAVPKSAPPAVSTTSRPNPAASDDLLADLAGHESAAPGATPSSMCPNCTAAVASDAIICVECGYNTRTGQLMGANTTGDVPGVSAGEAAKSLGKAGAGMLGSLAGSFGELGLGITLSALGAILGGVIWYAIAKGIEAELGWIAILVGLLAGIGMRMGVKGQSGLGALVAIPLAILAIAGAKYMYFSTTLSDDSLYSMTDEQLYADALATSLAWESLDKERIPPRVALLTPAGEDPKTYQVPMIGKPIMDLTEDDVAEMSGFQPPPTSYYEERYDKMANEVANMSPSKIREEVESRDTASAMFEASKEDREQIAADSFVGSLDHFDILWLLLASGSAWKAAAGADD
;
A
#
# COMPACT_ATOMS: atom_id res chain seq x y z
N MET A 1 -28.83 19.84 12.62
CA MET A 1 -27.45 19.39 12.86
C MET A 1 -27.39 18.88 14.29
N ALA A 2 -27.44 17.57 14.47
CA ALA A 2 -27.33 16.94 15.79
C ALA A 2 -25.87 16.59 16.01
N GLU A 3 -25.20 17.36 16.86
CA GLU A 3 -23.82 17.13 17.27
C GLU A 3 -23.72 15.75 17.96
N THR A 4 -23.05 14.80 17.31
CA THR A 4 -22.74 13.48 17.86
C THR A 4 -21.77 13.65 19.03
N GLN A 5 -22.33 13.87 20.22
CA GLN A 5 -21.53 13.99 21.45
C GLN A 5 -20.77 12.68 21.70
N ASP A 6 -19.44 12.76 21.67
CA ASP A 6 -18.56 11.68 22.06
C ASP A 6 -18.86 11.23 23.50
N LYS A 7 -19.29 9.98 23.66
CA LYS A 7 -19.62 9.38 24.96
C LYS A 7 -18.51 8.39 25.35
N VAL A 8 -17.94 8.56 26.54
CA VAL A 8 -16.91 7.68 27.10
C VAL A 8 -17.55 6.70 28.09
N ALA A 9 -17.25 5.41 27.95
CA ALA A 9 -17.70 4.38 28.89
C ALA A 9 -16.76 4.29 30.11
N ILE A 10 -17.32 4.32 31.32
CA ILE A 10 -16.57 4.25 32.59
C ILE A 10 -17.16 3.16 33.48
N LYS A 11 -16.30 2.49 34.25
CA LYS A 11 -16.67 1.50 35.26
C LYS A 11 -16.52 2.10 36.67
N CYS A 12 -17.55 1.99 37.49
CA CYS A 12 -17.51 2.34 38.91
C CYS A 12 -17.09 1.12 39.75
N GLN A 13 -16.51 1.34 40.94
CA GLN A 13 -16.08 0.28 41.86
C GLN A 13 -17.24 -0.62 42.33
N CYS A 14 -18.48 -0.14 42.31
CA CYS A 14 -19.66 -0.98 42.58
C CYS A 14 -20.03 -1.94 41.44
N GLY A 15 -19.23 -2.00 40.36
CA GLY A 15 -19.49 -2.83 39.17
C GLY A 15 -20.40 -2.19 38.12
N GLY A 16 -20.91 -0.96 38.35
CA GLY A 16 -21.74 -0.25 37.38
C GLY A 16 -20.95 0.24 36.16
N LYS A 17 -21.47 0.01 34.95
CA LYS A 17 -20.94 0.57 33.70
C LYS A 17 -21.92 1.61 33.16
N PHE A 18 -21.45 2.80 32.82
CA PHE A 18 -22.29 3.84 32.21
C PHE A 18 -21.46 4.73 31.28
N ARG A 19 -22.14 5.45 30.39
CA ARG A 19 -21.53 6.33 29.39
C ARG A 19 -21.72 7.79 29.81
N VAL A 20 -20.65 8.58 29.77
CA VAL A 20 -20.66 10.01 30.12
C VAL A 20 -20.16 10.83 28.93
N PRO A 21 -20.65 12.07 28.74
CA PRO A 21 -20.17 12.93 27.67
C PRO A 21 -18.68 13.26 27.86
N ALA A 22 -17.95 13.43 26.76
CA ALA A 22 -16.51 13.73 26.78
C ALA A 22 -16.18 15.03 27.56
N ALA A 23 -17.11 15.99 27.62
CA ALA A 23 -17.00 17.22 28.41
C ALA A 23 -16.92 16.98 29.94
N ALA A 24 -17.22 15.76 30.41
CA ALA A 24 -17.08 15.37 31.82
C ALA A 24 -15.66 14.89 32.17
N ARG A 25 -14.73 14.79 31.21
CA ARG A 25 -13.33 14.39 31.46
C ARG A 25 -12.66 15.30 32.48
N GLY A 26 -11.99 14.70 33.47
CA GLY A 26 -11.36 15.41 34.59
C GLY A 26 -12.31 15.91 35.68
N LYS A 27 -13.64 15.75 35.55
CA LYS A 27 -14.62 16.15 36.56
C LYS A 27 -15.04 14.96 37.43
N ARG A 28 -15.50 15.22 38.66
CA ARG A 28 -16.11 14.21 39.55
C ARG A 28 -17.61 14.15 39.30
N ILE A 29 -18.13 12.95 39.09
CA ILE A 29 -19.55 12.68 38.86
C ILE A 29 -20.05 11.61 39.83
N LYS A 30 -21.35 11.59 40.16
CA LYS A 30 -21.92 10.55 41.03
C LYS A 30 -22.28 9.32 40.22
N CYS A 31 -21.96 8.14 40.73
CA CYS A 31 -22.39 6.88 40.13
C CYS A 31 -23.92 6.73 40.27
N PRO A 32 -24.67 6.47 39.18
CA PRO A 32 -26.13 6.32 39.24
C PRO A 32 -26.59 5.05 39.98
N LYS A 33 -25.70 4.07 40.20
CA LYS A 33 -26.03 2.82 40.92
C LYS A 33 -25.80 2.89 42.43
N CYS A 34 -24.68 3.45 42.88
CA CYS A 34 -24.30 3.44 44.30
C CYS A 34 -24.17 4.84 44.93
N GLY A 35 -24.33 5.92 44.14
CA GLY A 35 -24.23 7.30 44.61
C GLY A 35 -22.81 7.80 44.90
N GLN A 36 -21.79 6.92 44.90
CA GLN A 36 -20.41 7.33 45.21
C GLN A 36 -19.80 8.24 44.13
N PRO A 37 -19.02 9.26 44.54
CA PRO A 37 -18.33 10.16 43.61
C PRO A 37 -17.18 9.43 42.90
N LEU A 38 -17.20 9.46 41.57
CA LEU A 38 -16.21 8.87 40.68
C LEU A 38 -15.52 9.98 39.86
N ALA A 39 -14.19 9.97 39.82
CA ALA A 39 -13.44 10.87 38.96
C ALA A 39 -13.39 10.31 37.53
N VAL A 40 -13.79 11.12 36.54
CA VAL A 40 -13.63 10.77 35.13
C VAL A 40 -12.17 11.02 34.73
N PRO A 41 -11.43 10.02 34.23
CA PRO A 41 -10.04 10.23 33.82
C PRO A 41 -9.97 11.33 32.75
N LYS A 42 -9.12 12.34 32.99
CA LYS A 42 -8.71 13.28 31.95
C LYS A 42 -7.93 12.43 30.96
N SER A 43 -8.41 12.31 29.72
CA SER A 43 -7.74 11.44 28.74
C SER A 43 -6.28 11.82 28.66
N ALA A 44 -5.41 10.90 29.04
CA ALA A 44 -4.02 11.00 28.62
C ALA A 44 -4.02 11.06 27.08
N PRO A 45 -3.10 11.83 26.47
CA PRO A 45 -2.79 11.68 25.04
C PRO A 45 -2.69 10.17 24.74
N PRO A 46 -3.21 9.68 23.62
CA PRO A 46 -3.29 8.25 23.34
C PRO A 46 -1.92 7.61 23.58
N ALA A 47 -1.80 6.92 24.70
CA ALA A 47 -0.66 6.07 24.95
C ALA A 47 -0.80 4.95 23.93
N VAL A 48 0.12 4.96 22.96
CA VAL A 48 0.32 3.90 21.98
C VAL A 48 0.22 2.59 22.74
N SER A 49 -0.81 1.80 22.42
CA SER A 49 -1.03 0.53 23.09
C SER A 49 0.09 -0.40 22.68
N THR A 50 1.14 -0.47 23.50
CA THR A 50 2.06 -1.60 23.49
C THR A 50 1.29 -2.81 23.97
N THR A 51 0.72 -3.53 23.00
CA THR A 51 0.32 -4.93 23.15
C THR A 51 1.43 -5.66 23.89
N SER A 52 1.14 -6.13 25.11
CA SER A 52 2.05 -6.98 25.86
C SER A 52 2.25 -8.26 25.05
N ARG A 53 3.41 -8.35 24.39
CA ARG A 53 3.94 -9.56 23.79
C ARG A 53 4.12 -10.62 24.90
N PRO A 54 3.74 -11.88 24.67
CA PRO A 54 4.09 -12.96 25.60
C PRO A 54 5.62 -13.07 25.67
N ASN A 55 6.09 -13.31 26.89
CA ASN A 55 7.47 -13.55 27.30
C ASN A 55 8.30 -14.36 26.28
N PRO A 56 9.34 -13.78 25.64
CA PRO A 56 10.29 -14.50 24.80
C PRO A 56 11.46 -14.97 25.67
N ALA A 57 11.37 -16.18 26.20
CA ALA A 57 12.47 -16.81 26.93
C ALA A 57 12.79 -18.23 26.40
N ALA A 58 12.40 -18.55 25.17
CA ALA A 58 12.60 -19.88 24.59
C ALA A 58 12.77 -19.93 23.06
N SER A 59 13.19 -18.84 22.41
CA SER A 59 13.35 -18.82 20.94
C SER A 59 14.67 -18.24 20.42
N ASP A 60 15.67 -17.99 21.28
CA ASP A 60 16.98 -17.51 20.84
C ASP A 60 17.91 -18.61 20.28
N ASP A 61 17.52 -19.89 20.37
CA ASP A 61 18.34 -21.01 19.88
C ASP A 61 18.21 -21.28 18.37
N LEU A 62 17.19 -20.76 17.67
CA LEU A 62 17.00 -21.05 16.23
C LEU A 62 17.62 -20.01 15.29
N LEU A 63 17.90 -18.80 15.78
CA LEU A 63 18.59 -17.75 15.00
C LEU A 63 20.11 -17.76 15.20
N ALA A 64 20.59 -18.25 16.35
CA ALA A 64 22.02 -18.42 16.61
C ALA A 64 22.65 -19.54 15.75
N ASP A 65 21.87 -20.54 15.35
CA ASP A 65 22.36 -21.67 14.53
C ASP A 65 22.48 -21.33 13.03
N LEU A 66 21.70 -20.35 12.52
CA LEU A 66 21.88 -19.84 11.16
C LEU A 66 23.02 -18.82 11.04
N ALA A 67 23.26 -17.99 12.07
CA ALA A 67 24.35 -17.02 12.06
C ALA A 67 25.76 -17.65 12.13
N GLY A 68 25.85 -18.92 12.52
CA GLY A 68 27.09 -19.71 12.51
C GLY A 68 27.52 -20.23 11.13
N HIS A 69 26.64 -20.19 10.11
CA HIS A 69 26.91 -20.74 8.79
C HIS A 69 27.40 -19.73 7.74
N GLU A 70 27.51 -18.45 8.08
CA GLU A 70 27.86 -17.39 7.11
C GLU A 70 29.26 -16.77 7.33
N SER A 71 30.06 -17.32 8.25
CA SER A 71 31.43 -16.87 8.46
C SER A 71 32.45 -17.92 8.02
N ALA A 72 33.12 -17.61 6.91
CA ALA A 72 34.30 -18.25 6.31
C ALA A 72 34.09 -19.53 5.49
N ALA A 73 33.79 -19.35 4.19
CA ALA A 73 34.23 -20.28 3.16
C ALA A 73 35.61 -19.84 2.61
N PRO A 74 36.71 -20.50 3.00
CA PRO A 74 37.99 -20.35 2.31
C PRO A 74 37.90 -21.14 0.98
N GLY A 75 37.68 -20.41 -0.11
CA GLY A 75 37.68 -20.99 -1.45
C GLY A 75 36.65 -20.34 -2.36
N ALA A 76 36.88 -19.08 -2.75
CA ALA A 76 36.12 -18.46 -3.82
C ALA A 76 36.32 -19.30 -5.10
N THR A 77 35.28 -20.03 -5.49
CA THR A 77 35.19 -20.64 -6.82
C THR A 77 35.31 -19.55 -7.87
N PRO A 78 36.01 -19.80 -8.99
CA PRO A 78 36.18 -18.80 -10.05
C PRO A 78 34.81 -18.33 -10.55
N SER A 79 34.51 -17.05 -10.35
CA SER A 79 33.31 -16.41 -10.92
C SER A 79 33.47 -16.29 -12.44
N SER A 80 32.43 -16.68 -13.19
CA SER A 80 32.34 -16.37 -14.62
C SER A 80 31.64 -15.02 -14.80
N MET A 81 31.96 -14.28 -15.86
CA MET A 81 31.26 -13.02 -16.16
C MET A 81 29.96 -13.32 -16.93
N CYS A 82 28.88 -12.61 -16.59
CA CYS A 82 27.62 -12.69 -17.31
C CYS A 82 27.81 -12.25 -18.77
N PRO A 83 27.41 -13.05 -19.78
CA PRO A 83 27.57 -12.68 -21.19
C PRO A 83 26.77 -11.44 -21.61
N ASN A 84 25.71 -11.09 -20.86
CA ASN A 84 24.81 -9.98 -21.22
C ASN A 84 25.19 -8.65 -20.57
N CYS A 85 25.46 -8.64 -19.26
CA CYS A 85 25.72 -7.42 -18.50
C CYS A 85 27.11 -7.35 -17.86
N THR A 86 27.98 -8.34 -18.12
CA THR A 86 29.35 -8.48 -17.57
C THR A 86 29.50 -8.55 -16.04
N ALA A 87 28.40 -8.53 -15.29
CA ALA A 87 28.43 -8.75 -13.84
C ALA A 87 29.05 -10.11 -13.48
N ALA A 88 29.72 -10.17 -12.33
CA ALA A 88 30.26 -11.43 -11.81
C ALA A 88 29.11 -12.37 -11.42
N VAL A 89 29.15 -13.60 -11.90
CA VAL A 89 28.16 -14.64 -11.60
C VAL A 89 28.90 -15.88 -11.06
N ALA A 90 28.32 -16.55 -10.08
CA ALA A 90 28.83 -17.84 -9.63
C ALA A 90 28.82 -18.84 -10.80
N SER A 91 29.83 -19.71 -10.87
CA SER A 91 30.03 -20.63 -12.00
C SER A 91 28.88 -21.64 -12.22
N ASP A 92 28.05 -21.86 -11.19
CA ASP A 92 26.88 -22.74 -11.18
C ASP A 92 25.54 -21.99 -11.20
N ALA A 93 25.55 -20.66 -11.21
CA ALA A 93 24.34 -19.86 -11.25
C ALA A 93 23.65 -19.96 -12.61
N ILE A 94 22.36 -20.34 -12.59
CA ILE A 94 21.53 -20.50 -13.79
C ILE A 94 21.03 -19.13 -14.31
N ILE A 95 20.90 -18.13 -13.45
CA ILE A 95 20.37 -16.80 -13.79
C ILE A 95 21.29 -15.73 -13.21
N CYS A 96 21.62 -14.72 -14.01
CA CYS A 96 22.28 -13.51 -13.55
C CYS A 96 21.27 -12.61 -12.83
N VAL A 97 21.51 -12.33 -11.55
CA VAL A 97 20.62 -11.51 -10.73
C VAL A 97 20.56 -10.05 -11.15
N GLU A 98 21.59 -9.55 -11.84
CA GLU A 98 21.65 -8.15 -12.30
C GLU A 98 20.79 -7.86 -13.54
N CYS A 99 20.69 -8.82 -14.46
CA CYS A 99 20.00 -8.57 -15.75
C CYS A 99 18.99 -9.64 -16.17
N GLY A 100 18.77 -10.68 -15.34
CA GLY A 100 17.83 -11.75 -15.66
C GLY A 100 18.29 -12.69 -16.80
N TYR A 101 19.56 -12.62 -17.21
CA TYR A 101 20.11 -13.51 -18.23
C TYR A 101 20.28 -14.93 -17.71
N ASN A 102 19.64 -15.90 -18.37
CA ASN A 102 19.78 -17.30 -18.02
C ASN A 102 21.02 -17.91 -18.70
N THR A 103 22.05 -18.22 -17.92
CA THR A 103 23.36 -18.73 -18.38
C THR A 103 23.26 -20.13 -19.00
N ARG A 104 22.22 -20.90 -18.67
CA ARG A 104 21.99 -22.26 -19.20
C ARG A 104 21.31 -22.25 -20.57
N THR A 105 20.39 -21.33 -20.79
CA THR A 105 19.59 -21.24 -22.03
C THR A 105 20.09 -20.17 -22.99
N GLY A 106 20.89 -19.22 -22.52
CA GLY A 106 21.37 -18.08 -23.29
C GLY A 106 20.30 -17.02 -23.59
N GLN A 107 19.20 -17.00 -22.81
CA GLN A 107 18.06 -16.10 -23.03
C GLN A 107 17.87 -15.13 -21.86
N LEU A 108 17.47 -13.89 -22.17
CA LEU A 108 16.99 -12.92 -21.19
C LEU A 108 15.56 -13.24 -20.78
N MET A 109 15.32 -13.42 -19.49
CA MET A 109 13.97 -13.55 -18.96
C MET A 109 13.36 -12.16 -18.83
N GLY A 110 12.52 -11.74 -19.78
CA GLY A 110 11.67 -10.55 -19.60
C GLY A 110 11.54 -9.54 -20.75
N ALA A 111 12.11 -9.76 -21.94
CA ALA A 111 12.07 -8.76 -23.02
C ALA A 111 10.73 -8.67 -23.79
N ASN A 112 9.57 -8.97 -23.19
CA ASN A 112 8.29 -8.77 -23.86
C ASN A 112 7.24 -8.16 -22.92
N THR A 113 6.76 -6.99 -23.34
CA THR A 113 5.57 -6.24 -22.88
C THR A 113 5.74 -5.24 -21.72
N THR A 114 6.56 -4.22 -21.92
CA THR A 114 6.25 -2.86 -21.44
C THR A 114 5.94 -1.98 -22.66
N GLY A 115 4.72 -2.11 -23.17
CA GLY A 115 4.13 -1.12 -24.05
C GLY A 115 3.32 -0.15 -23.20
N ASP A 116 3.69 1.12 -23.23
CA ASP A 116 2.97 2.25 -22.63
C ASP A 116 1.45 2.11 -22.76
N VAL A 117 0.74 2.16 -21.64
CA VAL A 117 -0.72 2.30 -21.62
C VAL A 117 -1.03 3.77 -21.31
N PRO A 118 -1.32 4.62 -22.31
CA PRO A 118 -1.76 5.99 -22.06
C PRO A 118 -3.11 5.97 -21.34
N GLY A 119 -3.24 6.83 -20.31
CA GLY A 119 -4.42 6.93 -19.46
C GLY A 119 -5.70 7.14 -20.26
N VAL A 120 -6.50 6.08 -20.36
CA VAL A 120 -7.82 6.11 -21.02
C VAL A 120 -8.89 6.47 -20.01
N SER A 121 -9.62 7.55 -20.29
CA SER A 121 -10.80 7.93 -19.53
C SER A 121 -11.83 6.78 -19.51
N ALA A 122 -12.50 6.56 -18.38
CA ALA A 122 -13.43 5.44 -18.18
C ALA A 122 -14.55 5.35 -19.24
N GLY A 123 -14.87 6.45 -19.93
CA GLY A 123 -15.84 6.49 -21.03
C GLY A 123 -15.33 5.95 -22.37
N GLU A 124 -14.03 6.03 -22.65
CA GLU A 124 -13.41 5.49 -23.88
C GLU A 124 -12.96 4.05 -23.73
N ALA A 125 -12.60 3.62 -22.52
CA ALA A 125 -12.30 2.22 -22.20
C ALA A 125 -13.48 1.28 -22.53
N ALA A 126 -14.72 1.71 -22.30
CA ALA A 126 -15.91 0.92 -22.65
C ALA A 126 -16.10 0.76 -24.18
N LYS A 127 -15.73 1.77 -24.97
CA LYS A 127 -15.82 1.71 -26.45
C LYS A 127 -14.65 0.94 -27.08
N SER A 128 -13.45 1.03 -26.50
CA SER A 128 -12.28 0.28 -26.99
C SER A 128 -12.40 -1.22 -26.65
N LEU A 129 -12.93 -1.58 -25.47
CA LEU A 129 -13.26 -2.97 -25.15
C LEU A 129 -14.29 -3.57 -26.12
N GLY A 130 -15.26 -2.78 -26.59
CA GLY A 130 -16.26 -3.26 -27.55
C GLY A 130 -15.67 -3.65 -28.91
N LYS A 131 -14.66 -2.92 -29.41
CA LYS A 131 -14.02 -3.21 -30.71
C LYS A 131 -12.86 -4.21 -30.61
N ALA A 132 -12.04 -4.13 -29.58
CA ALA A 132 -10.94 -5.08 -29.35
C ALA A 132 -11.48 -6.45 -28.90
N GLY A 133 -12.52 -6.44 -28.06
CA GLY A 133 -13.18 -7.64 -27.58
C GLY A 133 -13.77 -8.47 -28.72
N ALA A 134 -14.44 -7.84 -29.70
CA ALA A 134 -15.08 -8.56 -30.80
C ALA A 134 -14.08 -9.38 -31.67
N GLY A 135 -12.87 -8.86 -31.91
CA GLY A 135 -11.84 -9.57 -32.67
C GLY A 135 -11.19 -10.72 -31.92
N MET A 136 -10.92 -10.53 -30.62
CA MET A 136 -10.31 -11.55 -29.75
C MET A 136 -11.32 -12.68 -29.40
N LEU A 137 -12.59 -12.32 -29.22
CA LEU A 137 -13.71 -13.26 -29.04
C LEU A 137 -13.84 -14.22 -30.23
N GLY A 138 -13.75 -13.69 -31.46
CA GLY A 138 -13.86 -14.50 -32.68
C GLY A 138 -12.72 -15.51 -32.83
N SER A 139 -11.50 -15.14 -32.42
CA SER A 139 -10.33 -16.02 -32.52
C SER A 139 -10.25 -17.08 -31.41
N LEU A 140 -10.76 -16.79 -30.21
CA LEU A 140 -10.80 -17.76 -29.11
C LEU A 140 -11.97 -18.75 -29.24
N ALA A 141 -13.10 -18.32 -29.78
CA ALA A 141 -14.27 -19.18 -30.02
C ALA A 141 -13.99 -20.29 -31.05
N GLY A 142 -13.11 -20.04 -32.03
CA GLY A 142 -12.73 -21.03 -33.04
C GLY A 142 -11.84 -22.17 -32.53
N SER A 143 -11.04 -21.92 -31.49
CA SER A 143 -10.00 -22.87 -31.02
C SER A 143 -10.37 -23.62 -29.74
N PHE A 144 -11.29 -23.09 -28.92
CA PHE A 144 -11.63 -23.66 -27.60
C PHE A 144 -13.03 -24.29 -27.50
N GLY A 145 -13.74 -24.44 -28.62
CA GLY A 145 -15.05 -25.11 -28.66
C GLY A 145 -16.08 -24.51 -27.69
N GLU A 146 -16.97 -25.36 -27.17
CA GLU A 146 -18.05 -24.95 -26.25
C GLU A 146 -17.51 -24.38 -24.92
N LEU A 147 -16.37 -24.88 -24.44
CA LEU A 147 -15.72 -24.35 -23.23
C LEU A 147 -15.25 -22.90 -23.43
N GLY A 148 -14.67 -22.59 -24.59
CA GLY A 148 -14.24 -21.23 -24.92
C GLY A 148 -15.39 -20.23 -24.89
N LEU A 149 -16.56 -20.62 -25.44
CA LEU A 149 -17.76 -19.80 -25.37
C LEU A 149 -18.23 -19.60 -23.92
N GLY A 150 -18.23 -20.66 -23.11
CA GLY A 150 -18.57 -20.61 -21.68
C GLY A 150 -17.69 -19.66 -20.87
N ILE A 151 -16.37 -19.76 -21.02
CA ILE A 151 -15.39 -18.87 -20.37
C ILE A 151 -15.68 -17.43 -20.73
N THR A 152 -15.95 -17.16 -22.00
CA THR A 152 -16.11 -15.79 -22.47
C THR A 152 -17.41 -15.16 -21.98
N LEU A 153 -18.52 -15.90 -22.03
CA LEU A 153 -19.80 -15.46 -21.48
C LEU A 153 -19.74 -15.31 -19.95
N SER A 154 -19.02 -16.20 -19.27
CA SER A 154 -18.79 -16.12 -17.83
C SER A 154 -17.99 -14.87 -17.44
N ALA A 155 -16.91 -14.57 -18.18
CA ALA A 155 -16.12 -13.36 -17.96
C ALA A 155 -16.94 -12.08 -18.18
N LEU A 156 -17.77 -12.03 -19.23
CA LEU A 156 -18.69 -10.91 -19.48
C LEU A 156 -19.70 -10.75 -18.33
N GLY A 157 -20.28 -11.85 -17.85
CA GLY A 157 -21.17 -11.85 -16.70
C GLY A 157 -20.49 -11.36 -15.42
N ALA A 158 -19.27 -11.82 -15.16
CA ALA A 158 -18.46 -11.40 -14.02
C ALA A 158 -18.13 -9.90 -14.08
N ILE A 159 -17.68 -9.39 -15.23
CA ILE A 159 -17.39 -7.97 -15.45
C ILE A 159 -18.64 -7.12 -15.22
N LEU A 160 -19.78 -7.50 -15.81
CA LEU A 160 -21.03 -6.78 -15.63
C LEU A 160 -21.46 -6.75 -14.16
N GLY A 161 -21.35 -7.89 -13.46
CA GLY A 161 -21.63 -7.99 -12.03
C GLY A 161 -20.72 -7.07 -11.20
N GLY A 162 -19.42 -7.07 -11.49
CA GLY A 162 -18.43 -6.21 -10.82
C GLY A 162 -18.71 -4.72 -11.03
N VAL A 163 -19.09 -4.31 -12.24
CA VAL A 163 -19.46 -2.90 -12.53
C VAL A 163 -20.72 -2.49 -11.77
N ILE A 164 -21.74 -3.35 -11.72
CA ILE A 164 -22.97 -3.09 -10.95
C ILE A 164 -22.64 -2.97 -9.46
N TRP A 165 -21.82 -3.88 -8.93
CA TRP A 165 -21.36 -3.85 -7.55
C TRP A 165 -20.66 -2.53 -7.23
N TYR A 166 -19.68 -2.12 -8.04
CA TYR A 166 -18.93 -0.89 -7.87
C TYR A 166 -19.83 0.35 -7.88
N ALA A 167 -20.77 0.43 -8.83
CA ALA A 167 -21.70 1.55 -8.92
C ALA A 167 -22.60 1.67 -7.68
N ILE A 168 -23.06 0.55 -7.13
CA ILE A 168 -23.88 0.53 -5.91
C ILE A 168 -23.05 0.90 -4.69
N ALA A 169 -21.84 0.33 -4.55
CA ALA A 169 -20.93 0.66 -3.45
C ALA A 169 -20.62 2.17 -3.43
N LYS A 170 -20.30 2.76 -4.58
CA LYS A 170 -20.05 4.21 -4.72
C LYS A 170 -21.29 5.05 -4.41
N GLY A 171 -22.49 4.59 -4.78
CA GLY A 171 -23.72 5.35 -4.54
C GLY A 171 -24.24 5.31 -3.10
N ILE A 172 -23.93 4.25 -2.35
CA ILE A 172 -24.43 4.05 -0.98
C ILE A 172 -23.36 4.32 0.08
N GLU A 173 -22.08 4.48 -0.32
CA GLU A 173 -20.93 4.58 0.59
C GLU A 173 -20.87 3.40 1.57
N ALA A 174 -21.41 2.25 1.16
CA ALA A 174 -21.49 1.05 1.99
C ALA A 174 -21.25 -0.22 1.16
N GLU A 175 -20.47 -1.13 1.73
CA GLU A 175 -20.16 -2.42 1.11
C GLU A 175 -21.31 -3.41 1.37
N LEU A 176 -22.23 -3.51 0.41
CA LEU A 176 -23.32 -4.47 0.46
C LEU A 176 -22.85 -5.84 -0.05
N GLY A 177 -22.35 -6.67 0.87
CA GLY A 177 -21.76 -7.96 0.52
C GLY A 177 -22.70 -8.97 -0.17
N TRP A 178 -24.03 -8.85 0.00
CA TRP A 178 -24.99 -9.71 -0.71
C TRP A 178 -24.95 -9.53 -2.23
N ILE A 179 -24.41 -8.41 -2.74
CA ILE A 179 -24.23 -8.17 -4.18
C ILE A 179 -23.12 -9.07 -4.75
N ALA A 180 -22.18 -9.58 -3.93
CA ALA A 180 -21.20 -10.55 -4.38
C ALA A 180 -21.86 -11.85 -4.91
N ILE A 181 -23.02 -12.22 -4.36
CA ILE A 181 -23.84 -13.34 -4.85
C ILE A 181 -24.33 -13.07 -6.28
N LEU A 182 -24.71 -11.83 -6.60
CA LEU A 182 -25.12 -11.45 -7.94
C LEU A 182 -23.96 -11.60 -8.94
N VAL A 183 -22.74 -11.20 -8.57
CA VAL A 183 -21.55 -11.35 -9.42
C VAL A 183 -21.26 -12.81 -9.71
N GLY A 184 -21.25 -13.66 -8.67
CA GLY A 184 -21.06 -15.10 -8.84
C GLY A 184 -22.14 -15.76 -9.69
N LEU A 185 -23.40 -15.40 -9.47
CA LEU A 185 -24.54 -15.89 -10.25
C LEU A 185 -24.43 -15.50 -11.73
N LEU A 186 -24.08 -14.25 -12.05
CA LEU A 186 -23.89 -13.79 -13.44
C LEU A 186 -22.74 -14.52 -14.13
N ALA A 187 -21.61 -14.71 -13.43
CA ALA A 187 -20.49 -15.50 -13.94
C ALA A 187 -20.90 -16.96 -14.22
N GLY A 188 -21.65 -17.59 -13.29
CA GLY A 188 -22.11 -18.96 -13.43
C GLY A 188 -23.14 -19.15 -14.55
N ILE A 189 -24.09 -18.21 -14.71
CA ILE A 189 -25.06 -18.22 -15.82
C ILE A 189 -24.34 -18.13 -17.16
N GLY A 190 -23.36 -17.23 -17.28
CA GLY A 190 -22.56 -17.10 -18.50
C GLY A 190 -21.88 -18.42 -18.88
N MET A 191 -21.31 -19.10 -17.89
CA MET A 191 -20.70 -20.42 -18.12
C MET A 191 -21.72 -21.47 -18.56
N ARG A 192 -22.88 -21.56 -17.89
CA ARG A 192 -23.95 -22.51 -18.21
C ARG A 192 -24.50 -22.31 -19.62
N MET A 193 -24.57 -21.07 -20.10
CA MET A 193 -25.05 -20.78 -21.45
C MET A 193 -24.05 -21.19 -22.54
N GLY A 194 -22.75 -21.10 -22.27
CA GLY A 194 -21.73 -21.42 -23.27
C GLY A 194 -21.35 -22.90 -23.33
N VAL A 195 -21.38 -23.62 -22.21
CA VAL A 195 -21.08 -25.06 -22.15
C VAL A 195 -22.38 -25.86 -22.24
N LYS A 196 -22.59 -26.58 -23.35
CA LYS A 196 -23.77 -27.46 -23.50
C LYS A 196 -23.56 -28.75 -22.71
N GLY A 197 -24.04 -28.76 -21.47
CA GLY A 197 -24.05 -29.94 -20.61
C GLY A 197 -23.56 -29.62 -19.21
N GLN A 198 -24.14 -30.29 -18.20
CA GLN A 198 -23.70 -30.16 -16.81
C GLN A 198 -22.32 -30.81 -16.68
N SER A 199 -21.27 -30.00 -16.72
CA SER A 199 -19.94 -30.43 -16.37
C SER A 199 -19.46 -29.62 -15.17
N GLY A 200 -19.07 -30.31 -14.09
CA GLY A 200 -18.46 -29.66 -12.93
C GLY A 200 -17.21 -28.84 -13.30
N LEU A 201 -16.62 -29.12 -14.47
CA LEU A 201 -15.49 -28.38 -15.02
C LEU A 201 -15.84 -26.91 -15.35
N GLY A 202 -17.05 -26.63 -15.84
CA GLY A 202 -17.49 -25.24 -16.07
C GLY A 202 -17.55 -24.44 -14.76
N ALA A 203 -18.07 -25.07 -13.69
CA ALA A 203 -18.14 -24.46 -12.37
C ALA A 203 -16.75 -24.13 -11.78
N LEU A 204 -15.75 -25.00 -12.00
CA LEU A 204 -14.36 -24.74 -11.57
C LEU A 204 -13.75 -23.52 -12.26
N VAL A 205 -14.17 -23.18 -13.48
CA VAL A 205 -13.67 -22.01 -14.21
C VAL A 205 -14.46 -20.74 -13.87
N ALA A 206 -15.76 -20.85 -13.59
CA ALA A 206 -16.58 -19.69 -13.23
C ALA A 206 -16.19 -19.06 -11.87
N ILE A 207 -15.77 -19.88 -10.90
CA ILE A 207 -15.33 -19.41 -9.57
C ILE A 207 -14.19 -18.39 -9.65
N PRO A 208 -13.01 -18.69 -10.25
CA PRO A 208 -11.91 -17.74 -10.28
C PRO A 208 -12.27 -16.46 -11.06
N LEU A 209 -13.10 -16.54 -12.10
CA LEU A 209 -13.58 -15.37 -12.82
C LEU A 209 -14.44 -14.46 -11.93
N ALA A 210 -15.33 -15.04 -11.11
CA ALA A 210 -16.12 -14.27 -10.15
C ALA A 210 -15.24 -13.63 -9.05
N ILE A 211 -14.25 -14.36 -8.53
CA ILE A 211 -13.30 -13.85 -7.53
C ILE A 211 -12.51 -12.66 -8.10
N LEU A 212 -11.95 -12.80 -9.32
CA LEU A 212 -11.21 -11.73 -9.99
C LEU A 212 -12.07 -10.50 -10.24
N ALA A 213 -13.34 -10.68 -10.62
CA ALA A 213 -14.26 -9.57 -10.81
C ALA A 213 -14.57 -8.82 -9.50
N ILE A 214 -14.76 -9.54 -8.38
CA ILE A 214 -14.98 -8.92 -7.07
C ILE A 214 -13.73 -8.18 -6.60
N ALA A 215 -12.55 -8.80 -6.70
CA ALA A 215 -11.28 -8.19 -6.33
C ALA A 215 -11.00 -6.92 -7.16
N GLY A 216 -11.22 -6.99 -8.47
CA GLY A 216 -11.08 -5.83 -9.36
C GLY A 216 -12.07 -4.71 -9.04
N ALA A 217 -13.33 -5.05 -8.75
CA ALA A 217 -14.34 -4.05 -8.37
C ALA A 217 -13.99 -3.38 -7.03
N LYS A 218 -13.51 -4.15 -6.04
CA LYS A 218 -13.03 -3.63 -4.76
C LYS A 218 -11.81 -2.72 -4.94
N TYR A 219 -10.84 -3.15 -5.73
CA TYR A 219 -9.67 -2.32 -6.07
C TYR A 219 -10.09 -0.99 -6.70
N MET A 220 -11.02 -1.00 -7.66
CA MET A 220 -11.53 0.23 -8.26
C MET A 220 -12.27 1.12 -7.25
N TYR A 221 -13.07 0.54 -6.35
CA TYR A 221 -13.72 1.29 -5.27
C TYR A 221 -12.70 1.98 -4.36
N PHE A 222 -11.69 1.24 -3.89
CA PHE A 222 -10.62 1.81 -3.06
C PHE A 222 -9.80 2.85 -3.80
N SER A 223 -9.34 2.56 -5.01
CA SER A 223 -8.55 3.50 -5.83
C SER A 223 -9.31 4.79 -6.07
N THR A 224 -10.59 4.73 -6.44
CA THR A 224 -11.39 5.93 -6.68
C THR A 224 -11.77 6.67 -5.40
N THR A 225 -12.03 5.97 -4.30
CA THR A 225 -12.30 6.62 -3.00
C THR A 225 -11.05 7.32 -2.47
N LEU A 226 -9.88 6.69 -2.57
CA LEU A 226 -8.60 7.33 -2.24
C LEU A 226 -8.32 8.54 -3.14
N SER A 227 -8.86 8.55 -4.37
CA SER A 227 -8.74 9.69 -5.28
C SER A 227 -9.74 10.82 -4.96
N ASP A 228 -10.96 10.48 -4.54
CA ASP A 228 -12.08 11.41 -4.31
C ASP A 228 -12.00 12.07 -2.92
N ASP A 229 -11.42 11.40 -1.91
CA ASP A 229 -11.30 11.97 -0.57
C ASP A 229 -10.34 13.17 -0.59
N SER A 230 -10.93 14.33 -0.30
CA SER A 230 -10.36 15.68 -0.22
C SER A 230 -9.03 15.88 0.54
N LEU A 231 -8.43 14.81 1.10
CA LEU A 231 -7.02 14.83 1.48
C LEU A 231 -6.08 15.04 0.28
N TYR A 232 -6.56 14.77 -0.95
CA TYR A 232 -5.83 15.00 -2.20
C TYR A 232 -6.25 16.26 -2.97
N SER A 233 -7.11 17.13 -2.41
CA SER A 233 -7.35 18.45 -3.03
C SER A 233 -6.25 19.47 -2.71
N MET A 234 -5.12 19.06 -2.12
CA MET A 234 -3.88 19.79 -2.37
C MET A 234 -3.66 19.69 -3.87
N THR A 235 -3.96 20.77 -4.58
CA THR A 235 -3.66 20.89 -6.01
C THR A 235 -2.23 20.43 -6.22
N ASP A 236 -1.91 19.82 -7.37
CA ASP A 236 -0.51 19.46 -7.68
C ASP A 236 0.43 20.63 -7.34
N GLU A 237 -0.04 21.86 -7.55
CA GLU A 237 0.57 23.12 -7.15
C GLU A 237 0.90 23.27 -5.65
N GLN A 238 0.01 22.88 -4.72
CA GLN A 238 0.30 22.86 -3.28
C GLN A 238 1.30 21.77 -2.90
N LEU A 239 1.24 20.60 -3.55
CA LEU A 239 2.23 19.54 -3.36
C LEU A 239 3.61 19.97 -3.87
N TYR A 240 3.67 20.62 -5.04
CA TYR A 240 4.89 21.21 -5.60
C TYR A 240 5.43 22.33 -4.72
N ALA A 241 4.54 23.18 -4.17
CA ALA A 241 4.93 24.25 -3.28
C ALA A 241 5.53 23.71 -1.98
N ASP A 242 4.95 22.67 -1.38
CA ASP A 242 5.45 22.07 -0.15
C ASP A 242 6.77 21.31 -0.36
N ALA A 243 6.86 20.52 -1.45
CA ALA A 243 8.09 19.84 -1.82
C ALA A 243 9.23 20.84 -2.10
N LEU A 244 8.93 21.94 -2.81
CA LEU A 244 9.89 23.01 -3.08
C LEU A 244 10.30 23.74 -1.79
N ALA A 245 9.35 24.11 -0.93
CA ALA A 245 9.61 24.75 0.35
C ALA A 245 10.49 23.88 1.25
N THR A 246 10.22 22.58 1.29
CA THR A 246 11.03 21.60 2.02
C THR A 246 12.45 21.51 1.43
N SER A 247 12.59 21.41 0.11
CA SER A 247 13.91 21.36 -0.55
C SER A 247 14.74 22.64 -0.31
N LEU A 248 14.10 23.82 -0.36
CA LEU A 248 14.74 25.11 -0.08
C LEU A 248 15.15 25.22 1.40
N ALA A 249 14.29 24.77 2.32
CA ALA A 249 14.62 24.70 3.73
C ALA A 249 15.87 23.85 3.95
N TRP A 250 15.98 22.68 3.31
CA TRP A 250 17.16 21.83 3.40
C TRP A 250 18.43 22.47 2.82
N GLU A 251 18.38 23.05 1.62
CA GLU A 251 19.55 23.73 1.03
C GLU A 251 20.01 24.90 1.90
N SER A 252 19.06 25.61 2.51
CA SER A 252 19.36 26.72 3.40
C SER A 252 20.02 26.28 4.71
N LEU A 253 19.70 25.09 5.23
CA LEU A 253 20.36 24.51 6.41
C LEU A 253 21.78 24.01 6.07
N ASP A 254 21.97 23.44 4.88
CA ASP A 254 23.27 22.96 4.41
C ASP A 254 24.28 24.11 4.25
N LYS A 255 23.84 25.24 3.68
CA LYS A 255 24.67 26.48 3.59
C LYS A 255 25.12 26.99 4.96
N GLU A 256 24.33 26.78 6.00
CA GLU A 256 24.66 27.19 7.37
C GLU A 256 25.42 26.11 8.15
N ARG A 257 25.71 24.96 7.52
CA ARG A 257 26.34 23.79 8.17
C ARG A 257 25.54 23.33 9.40
N ILE A 258 24.21 23.43 9.36
CA ILE A 258 23.34 22.92 10.42
C ILE A 258 22.89 21.52 10.01
N PRO A 259 23.31 20.46 10.72
CA PRO A 259 22.95 19.10 10.33
C PRO A 259 21.43 18.88 10.44
N PRO A 260 20.82 18.15 9.49
CA PRO A 260 19.42 17.77 9.57
C PRO A 260 19.18 16.96 10.84
N ARG A 261 18.13 17.30 11.59
CA ARG A 261 17.74 16.56 12.82
C ARG A 261 17.44 15.07 12.54
N VAL A 262 17.16 14.73 11.29
CA VAL A 262 16.86 13.37 10.82
C VAL A 262 18.06 12.42 10.96
N ALA A 263 19.30 12.93 11.05
CA ALA A 263 20.47 12.10 11.34
C ALA A 263 20.48 11.48 12.77
N LEU A 264 19.55 11.87 13.64
CA LEU A 264 19.39 11.28 14.99
C LEU A 264 18.22 10.28 15.09
N LEU A 265 17.47 10.08 14.01
CA LEU A 265 16.49 9.00 13.91
C LEU A 265 16.94 8.10 12.76
N THR A 266 17.96 7.27 13.02
CA THR A 266 18.21 6.12 12.17
C THR A 266 16.89 5.33 12.03
N PRO A 267 16.41 5.03 10.81
CA PRO A 267 15.33 4.09 10.64
C PRO A 267 15.76 2.78 11.30
N ALA A 268 14.90 2.24 12.18
CA ALA A 268 15.19 1.03 12.91
C ALA A 268 15.30 -0.14 11.91
N GLY A 269 16.51 -0.46 11.44
CA GLY A 269 16.74 -1.59 10.54
C GLY A 269 17.99 -1.55 9.66
N GLU A 270 18.64 -0.40 9.46
CA GLU A 270 19.86 -0.33 8.63
C GLU A 270 21.14 -0.56 9.45
N ASP A 271 22.11 -1.27 8.88
CA ASP A 271 23.42 -1.56 9.50
C ASP A 271 24.15 -0.24 9.78
N PRO A 272 24.45 0.09 11.05
CA PRO A 272 25.13 1.33 11.43
C PRO A 272 26.48 1.57 10.72
N LYS A 273 27.06 0.53 10.13
CA LYS A 273 28.40 0.56 9.52
C LYS A 273 28.48 1.33 8.20
N THR A 274 27.38 1.50 7.48
CA THR A 274 27.40 2.15 6.15
C THR A 274 27.06 3.63 6.19
N TYR A 275 26.59 4.15 7.33
CA TYR A 275 26.17 5.55 7.44
C TYR A 275 27.38 6.46 7.73
N GLN A 276 27.82 7.20 6.72
CA GLN A 276 28.81 8.28 6.90
C GLN A 276 28.09 9.56 7.30
N VAL A 277 28.46 10.15 8.43
CA VAL A 277 27.93 11.46 8.84
C VAL A 277 28.62 12.52 7.96
N PRO A 278 27.89 13.27 7.11
CA PRO A 278 28.51 14.07 6.04
C PRO A 278 29.46 15.19 6.51
N MET A 279 29.45 15.51 7.81
CA MET A 279 30.27 16.58 8.39
C MET A 279 31.66 16.12 8.84
N ILE A 280 31.83 14.84 9.09
CA ILE A 280 33.10 14.25 9.53
C ILE A 280 33.31 13.13 8.55
N GLY A 281 34.26 13.24 7.62
CA GLY A 281 34.56 12.20 6.62
C GLY A 281 35.10 10.88 7.21
N LYS A 282 34.63 10.51 8.40
CA LYS A 282 34.92 9.31 9.16
C LYS A 282 33.61 8.54 9.38
N PRO A 283 33.62 7.20 9.30
CA PRO A 283 32.53 6.37 9.76
C PRO A 283 32.24 6.60 11.25
N ILE A 284 30.99 6.39 11.69
CA ILE A 284 30.56 6.58 13.09
C ILE A 284 31.46 5.84 14.10
N MET A 285 32.02 4.70 13.72
CA MET A 285 32.88 3.87 14.57
C MET A 285 34.30 4.44 14.76
N ASP A 286 34.72 5.39 13.92
CA ASP A 286 36.02 6.07 13.99
C ASP A 286 35.94 7.43 14.72
N LEU A 287 34.78 7.75 15.31
CA LEU A 287 34.62 8.93 16.14
C LEU A 287 35.33 8.70 17.48
N THR A 288 36.27 9.57 17.79
CA THR A 288 36.99 9.57 19.06
C THR A 288 36.15 10.20 20.18
N GLU A 289 36.51 9.98 21.45
CA GLU A 289 35.86 10.66 22.58
C GLU A 289 35.94 12.18 22.46
N ASP A 290 37.00 12.73 21.84
CA ASP A 290 37.13 14.16 21.57
C ASP A 290 36.14 14.62 20.48
N ASP A 291 35.92 13.83 19.42
CA ASP A 291 34.91 14.12 18.38
C ASP A 291 33.49 14.11 18.99
N VAL A 292 33.21 13.17 19.90
CA VAL A 292 31.93 13.10 20.63
C VAL A 292 31.78 14.23 21.65
N ALA A 293 32.87 14.62 22.33
CA ALA A 293 32.87 15.74 23.25
C ALA A 293 32.62 17.08 22.53
N GLU A 294 33.18 17.26 21.34
CA GLU A 294 32.90 18.41 20.47
C GLU A 294 31.44 18.43 20.01
N MET A 295 30.85 17.25 19.71
CA MET A 295 29.41 17.12 19.42
C MET A 295 28.51 17.33 20.65
N SER A 296 28.96 16.99 21.86
CA SER A 296 28.17 17.10 23.10
C SER A 296 27.91 18.55 23.54
N GLY A 297 28.72 19.49 23.04
CA GLY A 297 28.50 20.93 23.20
C GLY A 297 27.49 21.52 22.20
N PHE A 298 27.11 20.76 21.18
CA PHE A 298 26.15 21.21 20.17
C PHE A 298 24.73 21.09 20.73
N GLN A 299 24.18 22.21 21.19
CA GLN A 299 22.75 22.31 21.43
C GLN A 299 22.06 22.48 20.08
N PRO A 300 21.25 21.51 19.62
CA PRO A 300 20.47 21.71 18.40
C PRO A 300 19.57 22.94 18.60
N PRO A 301 19.36 23.75 17.55
CA PRO A 301 18.47 24.89 17.66
C PRO A 301 17.07 24.40 18.09
N PRO A 302 16.31 25.22 18.85
CA PRO A 302 14.97 24.85 19.31
C PRO A 302 14.07 24.54 18.12
N THR A 303 13.04 23.69 18.30
CA THR A 303 12.11 23.30 17.21
C THR A 303 11.49 24.48 16.49
N SER A 304 11.20 25.56 17.23
CA SER A 304 10.66 26.81 16.69
C SER A 304 11.54 27.46 15.61
N TYR A 305 12.87 27.24 15.66
CA TYR A 305 13.79 27.73 14.63
C TYR A 305 13.54 27.06 13.27
N TYR A 306 13.25 25.76 13.27
CA TYR A 306 12.93 25.03 12.04
C TYR A 306 11.53 25.40 11.52
N GLU A 307 10.55 25.55 12.43
CA GLU A 307 9.18 25.98 12.08
C GLU A 307 9.17 27.37 11.45
N GLU A 308 9.84 28.35 12.06
CA GLU A 308 9.94 29.72 11.53
C GLU A 308 10.60 29.77 10.14
N ARG A 309 11.60 28.92 9.92
CA ARG A 309 12.31 28.84 8.65
C ARG A 309 11.48 28.16 7.56
N TYR A 310 10.78 27.08 7.92
CA TYR A 310 9.82 26.44 7.03
C TYR A 310 8.70 27.41 6.65
N ASP A 311 8.11 28.13 7.62
CA ASP A 311 7.09 29.15 7.36
C ASP A 311 7.60 30.27 6.45
N LYS A 312 8.85 30.72 6.64
CA LYS A 312 9.46 31.70 5.76
C LYS A 312 9.59 31.19 4.33
N MET A 313 10.10 29.97 4.14
CA MET A 313 10.24 29.36 2.81
C MET A 313 8.88 29.07 2.17
N ALA A 314 7.92 28.57 2.93
CA ALA A 314 6.54 28.36 2.48
C ALA A 314 5.90 29.66 2.02
N ASN A 315 6.13 30.78 2.73
CA ASN A 315 5.67 32.11 2.31
C ASN A 315 6.40 32.61 1.05
N GLU A 316 7.70 32.38 0.92
CA GLU A 316 8.44 32.73 -0.31
C GLU A 316 7.90 31.95 -1.52
N VAL A 317 7.67 30.65 -1.36
CA VAL A 317 7.09 29.79 -2.40
C VAL A 317 5.64 30.14 -2.71
N ALA A 318 4.83 30.47 -1.70
CA ALA A 318 3.44 30.91 -1.89
C ALA A 318 3.33 32.21 -2.71
N ASN A 319 4.39 33.03 -2.75
CA ASN A 319 4.47 34.24 -3.57
C ASN A 319 5.08 33.99 -4.97
N MET A 320 5.57 32.78 -5.27
CA MET A 320 6.05 32.43 -6.60
C MET A 320 4.86 32.09 -7.53
N SER A 321 4.97 32.48 -8.80
CA SER A 321 3.99 32.04 -9.79
C SER A 321 4.12 30.53 -10.08
N PRO A 322 3.03 29.79 -10.36
CA PRO A 322 3.06 28.35 -10.64
C PRO A 322 4.09 27.91 -11.68
N SER A 323 4.31 28.69 -12.75
CA SER A 323 5.30 28.36 -13.78
C SER A 323 6.74 28.38 -13.26
N LYS A 324 7.03 29.29 -12.32
CA LYS A 324 8.35 29.42 -11.70
C LYS A 324 8.59 28.28 -10.71
N ILE A 325 7.56 27.90 -9.93
CA ILE A 325 7.63 26.73 -9.04
C ILE A 325 7.96 25.48 -9.87
N ARG A 326 7.27 25.28 -11.01
CA ARG A 326 7.53 24.15 -11.90
C ARG A 326 8.96 24.14 -12.45
N GLU A 327 9.45 25.27 -12.96
CA GLU A 327 10.82 25.38 -13.48
C GLU A 327 11.88 25.10 -12.41
N GLU A 328 11.67 25.59 -11.18
CA GLU A 328 12.62 25.41 -10.08
C GLU A 328 12.61 23.98 -9.51
N VAL A 329 11.47 23.29 -9.57
CA VAL A 329 11.36 21.86 -9.28
C VAL A 329 12.00 21.02 -10.37
N GLU A 330 11.71 21.31 -11.65
CA GLU A 330 12.26 20.55 -12.79
C GLU A 330 13.78 20.71 -12.91
N SER A 331 14.32 21.88 -12.55
CA SER A 331 15.78 22.10 -12.54
C SER A 331 16.52 21.39 -11.40
N ARG A 332 15.79 20.86 -10.41
CA ARG A 332 16.35 20.13 -9.28
C ARG A 332 16.13 18.63 -9.44
N ASP A 333 17.17 17.92 -9.85
CA ASP A 333 17.18 16.45 -10.01
C ASP A 333 16.62 15.72 -8.77
N THR A 334 16.84 16.28 -7.57
CA THR A 334 16.34 15.73 -6.30
C THR A 334 14.83 15.81 -6.15
N ALA A 335 14.18 16.86 -6.67
CA ALA A 335 12.73 17.01 -6.56
C ALA A 335 11.99 16.07 -7.53
N SER A 336 12.56 15.86 -8.73
CA SER A 336 12.06 14.83 -9.66
C SER A 336 12.19 13.43 -9.08
N ALA A 337 13.34 13.11 -8.47
CA ALA A 337 13.56 11.81 -7.83
C ALA A 337 12.61 11.58 -6.63
N MET A 338 12.35 12.60 -5.80
CA MET A 338 11.37 12.53 -4.71
C MET A 338 9.94 12.31 -5.23
N PHE A 339 9.61 12.87 -6.40
CA PHE A 339 8.29 12.67 -7.00
C PHE A 339 8.11 11.27 -7.57
N GLU A 340 9.12 10.73 -8.25
CA GLU A 340 9.10 9.34 -8.72
C GLU A 340 9.03 8.36 -7.56
N ALA A 341 9.83 8.57 -6.50
CA ALA A 341 9.76 7.78 -5.28
C ALA A 341 8.37 7.86 -4.62
N SER A 342 7.76 9.05 -4.56
CA SER A 342 6.38 9.21 -4.05
C SER A 342 5.37 8.44 -4.89
N LYS A 343 5.57 8.31 -6.20
CA LYS A 343 4.66 7.54 -7.06
C LYS A 343 4.75 6.05 -6.77
N GLU A 344 5.95 5.52 -6.61
CA GLU A 344 6.17 4.11 -6.26
C GLU A 344 5.60 3.79 -4.87
N ASP A 345 5.85 4.67 -3.89
CA ASP A 345 5.25 4.56 -2.55
C ASP A 345 3.73 4.60 -2.58
N ARG A 346 3.11 5.38 -3.48
CA ARG A 346 1.63 5.43 -3.63
C ARG A 346 1.08 4.10 -4.11
N GLU A 347 1.70 3.49 -5.11
CA GLU A 347 1.25 2.20 -5.64
C GLU A 347 1.38 1.12 -4.56
N GLN A 348 2.47 1.16 -3.78
CA GLN A 348 2.69 0.23 -2.68
C GLN A 348 1.70 0.45 -1.52
N ILE A 349 1.46 1.69 -1.08
CA ILE A 349 0.47 2.02 -0.06
C ILE A 349 -0.94 1.60 -0.50
N ALA A 350 -1.29 1.80 -1.78
CA ALA A 350 -2.58 1.38 -2.31
C ALA A 350 -2.72 -0.15 -2.31
N ALA A 351 -1.66 -0.89 -2.69
CA ALA A 351 -1.64 -2.34 -2.65
C ALA A 351 -1.74 -2.87 -1.21
N ASP A 352 -0.96 -2.32 -0.28
CA ASP A 352 -0.96 -2.72 1.12
C ASP A 352 -2.29 -2.39 1.82
N SER A 353 -2.85 -1.21 1.52
CA SER A 353 -4.19 -0.82 2.02
C SER A 353 -5.28 -1.73 1.45
N PHE A 354 -5.18 -2.11 0.17
CA PHE A 354 -6.09 -3.07 -0.44
C PHE A 354 -6.01 -4.44 0.26
N VAL A 355 -4.81 -4.99 0.46
CA VAL A 355 -4.63 -6.28 1.15
C VAL A 355 -5.10 -6.18 2.60
N GLY A 356 -4.79 -5.09 3.29
CA GLY A 356 -5.25 -4.83 4.66
C GLY A 356 -6.76 -4.63 4.78
N SER A 357 -7.42 -4.20 3.69
CA SER A 357 -8.88 -4.06 3.64
C SER A 357 -9.63 -5.38 3.45
N LEU A 358 -8.93 -6.48 3.15
CA LEU A 358 -9.53 -7.81 3.04
C LEU A 358 -9.82 -8.36 4.44
N ASP A 359 -10.97 -7.97 5.00
CA ASP A 359 -11.42 -8.48 6.29
C ASP A 359 -12.04 -9.88 6.15
N HIS A 360 -12.28 -10.55 7.27
CA HIS A 360 -12.97 -11.83 7.35
C HIS A 360 -14.34 -11.80 6.66
N PHE A 361 -14.98 -10.63 6.61
CA PHE A 361 -16.21 -10.43 5.85
C PHE A 361 -16.00 -10.62 4.34
N ASP A 362 -14.91 -10.13 3.75
CA ASP A 362 -14.62 -10.33 2.33
C ASP A 362 -14.43 -11.80 1.99
N ILE A 363 -13.74 -12.54 2.85
CA ILE A 363 -13.57 -14.00 2.68
C ILE A 363 -14.94 -14.67 2.65
N LEU A 364 -15.85 -14.31 3.56
CA LEU A 364 -17.21 -14.82 3.56
C LEU A 364 -17.94 -14.50 2.26
N TRP A 365 -17.79 -13.28 1.73
CA TRP A 365 -18.42 -12.87 0.47
C TRP A 365 -17.84 -13.59 -0.75
N LEU A 366 -16.53 -13.83 -0.78
CA LEU A 366 -15.87 -14.62 -1.81
C LEU A 366 -16.36 -16.07 -1.80
N LEU A 367 -16.56 -16.66 -0.62
CA LEU A 367 -17.14 -18.00 -0.49
C LEU A 367 -18.59 -18.04 -0.99
N LEU A 368 -19.41 -17.03 -0.67
CA LEU A 368 -20.79 -16.94 -1.15
C LEU A 368 -20.86 -16.74 -2.67
N ALA A 369 -20.03 -15.87 -3.23
CA ALA A 369 -19.89 -15.68 -4.67
C ALA A 369 -19.48 -16.98 -5.36
N SER A 370 -18.46 -17.67 -4.82
CA SER A 370 -17.99 -18.96 -5.34
C SER A 370 -19.07 -20.02 -5.30
N GLY A 371 -19.82 -20.12 -4.20
CA GLY A 371 -20.95 -21.05 -4.07
C GLY A 371 -22.07 -20.76 -5.07
N SER A 372 -22.40 -19.49 -5.27
CA SER A 372 -23.42 -19.07 -6.25
C SER A 372 -22.97 -19.33 -7.70
N ALA A 373 -21.71 -19.05 -8.03
CA ALA A 373 -21.13 -19.34 -9.34
C ALA A 373 -21.11 -20.83 -9.63
N TRP A 374 -20.70 -21.64 -8.63
CA TRP A 374 -20.72 -23.09 -8.73
C TRP A 374 -22.14 -23.60 -8.99
N LYS A 375 -23.10 -23.20 -8.15
CA LYS A 375 -24.48 -23.67 -8.27
C LYS A 375 -25.09 -23.32 -9.62
N ALA A 376 -24.92 -22.07 -10.07
CA ALA A 376 -25.44 -21.60 -11.34
C ALA A 376 -24.77 -22.30 -12.54
N ALA A 377 -23.45 -22.53 -12.50
CA ALA A 377 -22.72 -23.20 -13.57
C ALA A 377 -22.98 -24.72 -13.61
N ALA A 378 -23.09 -25.38 -12.45
CA ALA A 378 -23.35 -26.81 -12.34
C ALA A 378 -24.79 -27.19 -12.68
N GLY A 379 -25.71 -26.22 -12.68
CA GLY A 379 -27.12 -26.45 -12.99
C GLY A 379 -27.86 -27.29 -11.93
N ALA A 380 -27.45 -27.19 -10.66
CA ALA A 380 -27.94 -28.02 -9.55
C ALA A 380 -29.33 -27.60 -9.02
N ASP A 381 -30.21 -27.08 -9.87
CA ASP A 381 -31.57 -26.64 -9.51
C ASP A 381 -32.66 -27.64 -9.94
N ASP A 382 -32.27 -28.83 -10.43
CA ASP A 382 -33.19 -29.94 -10.77
C ASP A 382 -33.09 -31.11 -9.78
#